data_AF-A0A5C3FIM9-F1
#
_entry.id   AF-A0A5C3FIM9-F1
#
_cell.length_a   1.000
_cell.length_b   1.000
_cell.length_c   1.000
_cell.angle_alpha   90.00
_cell.angle_beta   90.00
_cell.angle_gamma   90.00
#
_symmetry.space_group_name_H-M   'P 1'
#
loop_
_entity.id
_entity.type
_entity.pdbx_description
1 polymer ?
#
loop_
_entity_poly.entity_id
_entity_poly.type
_entity_poly.pdbx_seq_one_letter_code
_entity_poly.pdbx_strand_id
1 'polypeptide(L)'
;MSGRTQASLDSAPADADIAICYHGHNSAYTNDGNTVKDADVFGGLRWADCNGIGIDCFWMSGGGKLGENIFQYWGDDGPDNLAFVKRNDNCEYHPDDKIIYCHN
;
A
#
# COMPACT_ATOMS: atom_id res chain seq x y z
N MET A 1 -20.68 14.41 3.33
CA MET A 1 -20.27 12.99 3.36
C MET A 1 -18.77 13.00 3.54
N SER A 2 -18.27 12.54 4.69
CA SER A 2 -16.83 12.45 4.97
C SER A 2 -16.35 11.16 4.30
N GLY A 3 -15.68 11.29 3.14
CA GLY A 3 -15.15 10.15 2.40
C GLY A 3 -13.83 9.75 2.99
N ARG A 4 -13.79 8.64 3.73
CA ARG A 4 -12.54 8.01 4.14
C ARG A 4 -11.92 7.29 2.96
N THR A 5 -10.59 7.32 2.88
CA THR A 5 -9.80 6.43 2.04
C THR A 5 -10.25 4.98 2.29
N GLN A 6 -10.53 4.22 1.24
CA GLN A 6 -10.95 2.81 1.32
C GLN A 6 -10.06 1.98 0.40
N ALA A 7 -9.39 0.99 0.98
CA ALA A 7 -8.66 -0.03 0.22
C ALA A 7 -9.57 -1.24 -0.04
N SER A 8 -9.36 -1.88 -1.19
CA SER A 8 -10.03 -3.13 -1.55
C SER A 8 -9.08 -4.02 -2.34
N LEU A 9 -9.23 -5.33 -2.16
CA LEU A 9 -8.52 -6.37 -2.92
C LEU A 9 -9.29 -6.82 -4.17
N ASP A 10 -10.47 -6.28 -4.46
CA ASP A 10 -11.34 -6.77 -5.55
C ASP A 10 -10.71 -6.71 -6.94
N SER A 11 -9.78 -5.77 -7.14
CA SER A 11 -9.01 -5.60 -8.39
C SER A 11 -7.57 -6.09 -8.28
N ALA A 12 -7.18 -6.64 -7.13
CA ALA A 12 -5.84 -7.17 -6.90
C ALA A 12 -5.77 -8.63 -7.39
N PRO A 13 -4.60 -9.10 -7.89
CA PRO A 13 -4.41 -10.49 -8.27
C PRO A 13 -4.52 -11.42 -7.05
N ALA A 14 -4.69 -12.73 -7.26
CA ALA A 14 -5.00 -13.71 -6.20
C ALA A 14 -3.85 -13.96 -5.21
N ASP A 15 -2.64 -13.59 -5.60
CA ASP A 15 -1.39 -13.66 -4.85
C ASP A 15 -1.06 -12.37 -4.07
N ALA A 16 -1.83 -11.29 -4.24
CA ALA A 16 -1.69 -10.10 -3.40
C ALA A 16 -1.96 -10.41 -1.92
N ASP A 17 -1.05 -9.99 -1.04
CA ASP A 17 -1.19 -10.15 0.41
C ASP A 17 -1.89 -8.94 1.04
N ILE A 18 -1.76 -7.76 0.45
CA ILE A 18 -2.39 -6.53 0.95
C ILE A 18 -2.72 -5.57 -0.21
N ALA A 19 -3.82 -4.85 -0.06
CA ALA A 19 -4.13 -3.65 -0.82
C ALA A 19 -3.96 -2.44 0.08
N ILE A 20 -3.29 -1.40 -0.40
CA ILE A 20 -3.01 -0.17 0.32
C ILE A 20 -3.50 0.99 -0.54
N CYS A 21 -4.17 1.95 0.09
CA CYS A 21 -4.49 3.24 -0.47
C CYS A 21 -3.89 4.29 0.45
N TYR A 22 -3.03 5.13 -0.09
CA TYR A 22 -2.36 6.17 0.68
C TYR A 22 -2.41 7.51 -0.05
N HIS A 23 -2.64 8.56 0.73
CA HIS A 23 -2.50 9.94 0.29
C HIS A 23 -1.27 10.58 0.94
N GLY A 24 -0.23 10.85 0.14
CA GLY A 24 0.99 11.50 0.60
C GLY A 24 2.25 10.95 -0.07
N HIS A 25 3.41 11.43 0.38
CA HIS A 25 4.71 10.97 -0.12
C HIS A 25 4.95 9.53 0.32
N ASN A 26 5.28 8.63 -0.61
CA ASN A 26 5.37 7.21 -0.30
C ASN A 26 6.29 6.45 -1.26
N SER A 27 6.80 5.31 -0.81
CA SER A 27 7.80 4.53 -1.57
C SER A 27 7.22 3.75 -2.75
N ALA A 28 5.89 3.57 -2.83
CA ALA A 28 5.24 2.86 -3.93
C ALA A 28 5.37 3.60 -5.27
N TYR A 29 5.33 4.93 -5.25
CA TYR A 29 5.37 5.78 -6.46
C TYR A 29 6.56 6.73 -6.54
N THR A 30 7.49 6.66 -5.59
CA THR A 30 8.72 7.48 -5.55
C THR A 30 9.95 6.59 -5.51
N ASN A 31 11.14 7.11 -5.83
CA ASN A 31 12.38 6.31 -5.74
C ASN A 31 12.95 6.19 -4.31
N ASP A 32 12.20 6.63 -3.31
CA ASP A 32 12.60 6.55 -1.91
C ASP A 32 12.17 5.22 -1.29
N GLY A 33 12.91 4.77 -0.28
CA GLY A 33 12.58 3.56 0.49
C GLY A 33 12.85 2.24 -0.23
N ASN A 34 12.22 1.17 0.26
CA ASN A 34 12.54 -0.21 -0.08
C ASN A 34 11.36 -1.00 -0.70
N THR A 35 10.41 -0.33 -1.34
CA THR A 35 9.29 -1.03 -2.01
C THR A 35 9.78 -1.74 -3.26
N VAL A 36 9.55 -3.05 -3.33
CA VAL A 36 9.82 -3.86 -4.51
C VAL A 36 8.68 -3.64 -5.50
N LYS A 37 8.99 -3.09 -6.68
CA LYS A 37 8.01 -2.66 -7.70
C LYS A 37 7.95 -3.58 -8.91
N ASP A 38 8.52 -4.77 -8.79
CA ASP A 38 8.40 -5.79 -9.82
C ASP A 38 6.94 -6.19 -9.99
N ALA A 39 6.50 -6.33 -11.24
CA ALA A 39 5.10 -6.55 -11.59
C ALA A 39 4.51 -7.85 -11.01
N ASP A 40 5.38 -8.78 -10.57
CA ASP A 40 5.00 -10.03 -9.92
C ASP A 40 4.60 -9.85 -8.44
N VAL A 41 5.02 -8.75 -7.80
CA VAL A 41 4.86 -8.54 -6.35
C VAL A 41 4.29 -7.17 -5.99
N PHE A 42 4.01 -6.35 -6.99
CA PHE A 42 3.48 -5.01 -6.84
C PHE A 42 2.70 -4.59 -8.08
N GLY A 43 1.61 -3.84 -7.86
CA GLY A 43 0.93 -3.18 -8.95
C GLY A 43 -0.07 -2.13 -8.50
N GLY A 44 -0.31 -1.14 -9.37
CA GLY A 44 -1.33 -0.12 -9.14
C GLY A 44 -2.73 -0.72 -9.18
N LEU A 45 -3.57 -0.29 -8.24
CA LEU A 45 -5.01 -0.47 -8.25
C LEU A 45 -5.67 0.78 -8.85
N ARG A 46 -7.00 0.76 -8.98
CA ARG A 46 -7.74 1.93 -9.45
C ARG A 46 -7.44 3.15 -8.57
N TRP A 47 -7.00 4.22 -9.22
CA TRP A 47 -6.86 5.53 -8.59
C TRP A 47 -8.24 6.08 -8.21
N ALA A 48 -8.36 6.60 -6.99
CA ALA A 48 -9.59 7.17 -6.49
C ALA A 48 -9.39 8.66 -6.15
N ASP A 49 -10.28 9.50 -6.67
CA ASP A 49 -10.38 10.90 -6.27
C ASP A 49 -11.26 11.03 -5.03
N CYS A 50 -10.70 11.59 -3.94
CA CYS A 50 -11.48 11.99 -2.77
C CYS A 50 -11.54 13.52 -2.70
N ASN A 51 -12.56 14.12 -3.34
CA ASN A 51 -12.77 15.58 -3.40
C ASN A 51 -11.60 16.36 -4.06
N GLY A 52 -11.01 15.80 -5.13
CA GLY A 52 -9.86 16.40 -5.82
C GLY A 52 -8.50 16.10 -5.18
N ILE A 53 -8.51 15.25 -4.14
CA ILE A 53 -7.32 14.67 -3.54
C ILE A 53 -7.07 13.32 -4.19
N GLY A 54 -5.97 13.20 -4.94
CA GLY A 54 -5.55 11.94 -5.52
C GLY A 54 -5.11 10.95 -4.45
N ILE A 55 -5.71 9.76 -4.46
CA ILE A 55 -5.33 8.64 -3.60
C ILE A 55 -4.68 7.58 -4.48
N ASP A 56 -3.44 7.26 -4.15
CA ASP A 56 -2.71 6.20 -4.81
C ASP A 56 -3.04 4.87 -4.12
N CYS A 57 -3.67 3.98 -4.87
CA CYS A 57 -3.99 2.63 -4.42
C CYS A 57 -3.15 1.62 -5.18
N PHE A 58 -2.62 0.62 -4.47
CA PHE A 58 -1.77 -0.42 -5.01
C PHE A 58 -1.90 -1.70 -4.19
N TRP A 59 -1.49 -2.81 -4.77
CA TRP A 59 -1.33 -4.07 -4.07
C TRP A 59 0.14 -4.41 -3.95
N MET A 60 0.47 -5.18 -2.91
CA MET A 60 1.78 -5.82 -2.77
C MET A 60 1.60 -7.23 -2.20
N SER A 61 2.53 -8.10 -2.55
CA SER A 61 2.76 -9.36 -1.85
C SER A 61 4.12 -9.32 -1.15
N GLY A 62 4.36 -10.26 -0.22
CA GLY A 62 5.71 -10.63 0.17
C GLY A 62 6.49 -10.87 -1.10
N GLY A 63 7.64 -10.22 -1.25
CA GLY A 63 8.37 -9.99 -2.51
C GLY A 63 8.83 -11.24 -3.26
N GLY A 64 8.23 -12.40 -3.03
CA GLY A 64 8.36 -13.60 -3.81
C GLY A 64 9.81 -14.06 -3.80
N LYS A 65 10.40 -14.14 -5.00
CA LYS A 65 11.82 -14.50 -5.16
C LYS A 65 12.80 -13.40 -4.72
N LEU A 66 12.31 -12.20 -4.42
CA LEU A 66 13.12 -11.00 -4.14
C LEU A 66 13.22 -10.68 -2.64
N GLY A 67 12.53 -11.43 -1.78
CA GLY A 67 12.56 -11.24 -0.33
C GLY A 67 11.37 -10.45 0.20
N GLU A 68 11.52 -9.73 1.30
CA GLU A 68 10.45 -8.94 1.90
C GLU A 68 10.09 -7.73 1.02
N ASN A 69 8.80 -7.39 0.93
CA ASN A 69 8.36 -6.16 0.29
C ASN A 69 7.99 -5.15 1.38
N ILE A 70 8.51 -3.94 1.29
CA ILE A 70 8.42 -2.93 2.35
C ILE A 70 7.78 -1.67 1.78
N PHE A 71 6.59 -1.32 2.25
CA PHE A 71 5.94 -0.05 1.96
C PHE A 71 6.25 0.96 3.07
N GLN A 72 6.77 2.12 2.70
CA GLN A 72 7.12 3.22 3.59
C GLN A 72 6.37 4.47 3.16
N TYR A 73 5.92 5.26 4.12
CA TYR A 73 5.18 6.48 3.86
C TYR A 73 5.65 7.65 4.73
N TRP A 74 5.55 8.86 4.17
CA TRP A 74 6.03 10.10 4.76
C TRP A 74 5.02 11.21 4.52
N GLY A 75 4.93 12.13 5.47
CA GLY A 75 3.90 13.18 5.44
C GLY A 75 2.79 12.91 6.44
N ASP A 76 1.84 13.85 6.50
CA ASP A 76 0.94 14.08 7.64
C ASP A 76 0.15 12.82 8.05
N ASP A 77 0.28 12.45 9.33
CA ASP A 77 -0.30 11.26 9.98
C ASP A 77 -1.79 11.46 10.31
N GLY A 78 -2.52 12.14 9.42
CA GLY A 78 -3.98 12.13 9.48
C GLY A 78 -4.45 10.67 9.41
N PRO A 79 -5.26 10.18 10.37
CA PRO A 79 -5.75 8.80 10.37
C PRO A 79 -6.60 8.46 9.13
N ASP A 80 -6.97 9.46 8.33
CA ASP A 80 -7.72 9.32 7.09
C ASP A 80 -6.83 9.12 5.84
N ASN A 81 -5.50 9.23 5.97
CA ASN A 81 -4.58 9.22 4.83
C ASN A 81 -4.10 7.81 4.43
N LEU A 82 -4.21 6.82 5.31
CA LEU A 82 -3.82 5.43 5.05
C LEU A 82 -5.02 4.50 5.26
N ALA A 83 -5.37 3.75 4.22
CA ALA A 83 -6.28 2.61 4.32
C ALA A 83 -5.60 1.38 3.75
N PHE A 84 -5.79 0.23 4.39
CA PHE A 84 -5.29 -1.03 3.86
C PHE A 84 -6.23 -2.19 4.21
N VAL A 85 -6.22 -3.22 3.36
CA VAL A 85 -6.90 -4.49 3.60
C VAL A 85 -5.91 -5.62 3.35
N LYS A 86 -5.65 -6.41 4.39
CA LYS A 86 -4.81 -7.61 4.30
C LYS A 86 -5.67 -8.80 3.86
N ARG A 87 -5.14 -9.62 2.96
CA ARG A 87 -5.73 -10.90 2.58
C ARG A 87 -5.38 -12.00 3.58
N ASN A 88 -4.19 -11.92 4.17
CA ASN A 88 -3.61 -12.90 5.09
C ASN A 88 -2.72 -12.20 6.13
N ASP A 89 -2.08 -13.01 6.98
CA ASP A 89 -1.20 -12.53 8.05
C ASP A 89 0.26 -12.34 7.59
N ASN A 90 0.54 -12.36 6.28
CA ASN A 90 1.90 -12.19 5.75
C ASN A 90 2.40 -10.76 5.86
N CYS A 91 1.53 -9.78 6.17
CA CYS A 91 1.92 -8.39 6.28
C CYS A 91 1.75 -7.84 7.69
N GLU A 92 2.72 -7.05 8.15
CA GLU A 92 2.74 -6.37 9.44
C GLU A 92 2.69 -4.86 9.27
N TYR A 93 1.94 -4.16 10.14
CA TYR A 93 1.84 -2.70 10.13
C TYR A 93 2.53 -2.13 11.36
N HIS A 94 3.56 -1.31 11.13
CA HIS A 94 4.38 -0.65 12.15
C HIS A 94 4.15 0.86 12.06
N PRO A 95 3.11 1.39 12.74
CA PRO A 95 2.72 2.79 12.64
C PRO A 95 3.79 3.77 13.14
N ASP A 96 4.53 3.39 14.19
CA ASP A 96 5.57 4.24 14.78
C ASP A 96 6.73 4.50 13.80
N ASP A 97 7.04 3.50 12.97
CA ASP A 97 8.08 3.58 11.94
C ASP A 97 7.55 4.07 10.58
N LYS A 98 6.22 4.14 10.43
CA LYS A 98 5.51 4.41 9.18
C LYS A 98 5.80 3.41 8.08
N ILE A 99 5.74 2.12 8.43
CA ILE A 99 6.09 1.01 7.53
C ILE A 99 5.02 -0.08 7.54
N ILE A 100 4.78 -0.68 6.37
CA ILE A 100 4.12 -1.98 6.22
C ILE A 100 5.13 -2.96 5.62
N TYR A 101 5.37 -4.07 6.33
CA TYR A 101 6.20 -5.17 5.85
C TYR A 101 5.29 -6.27 5.30
N CYS A 102 5.64 -6.87 4.18
CA CYS A 102 5.05 -8.13 3.72
C CYS A 102 6.16 -9.17 3.55
N HIS A 103 6.01 -10.28 4.26
CA HIS A 103 6.93 -11.39 4.30
C HIS A 103 6.58 -12.43 3.23
N ASN A 104 7.60 -13.11 2.71
CA ASN A 104 7.45 -14.20 1.73
C ASN A 104 7.11 -15.54 2.40
#